data_AF-A0A8J6TEY0-F1
#
_entry.id   AF-A0A8J6TEY0-F1
#
_cell.length_a   1.000
_cell.length_b   1.000
_cell.length_c   1.000
_cell.angle_alpha   90.00
_cell.angle_beta   90.00
_cell.angle_gamma   90.00
#
_symmetry.space_group_name_H-M   'P 1'
#
loop_
_entity.id
_entity.type
_entity.pdbx_description
1 polymer ?
#
loop_
_entity_poly.entity_id
_entity_poly.type
_entity_poly.pdbx_seq_one_letter_code
_entity_poly.pdbx_strand_id
1 'polypeptide(L)'
;MSITLPDLPYGKEALAPHISSKTLDFHHGKHHNAYVTNLNKLIEGTELAGETLEGIIKKTVNDAGKAGIFNNAAQVWNHTFYWQSMKPNGGGLPTGDILKKIDAHFGGYDK
;
A
#
# COMPACT_ATOMS: atom_id res chain seq x y z
N MET A 1 -15.20 7.37 10.75
CA MET A 1 -15.19 5.99 10.22
C MET A 1 -13.80 5.44 10.47
N SER A 2 -13.66 4.20 10.94
CA SER A 2 -12.33 3.63 11.20
C SER A 2 -11.66 3.18 9.90
N ILE A 3 -10.34 3.33 9.83
CA ILE A 3 -9.54 2.73 8.76
C ILE A 3 -9.47 1.23 9.01
N THR A 4 -9.76 0.41 8.01
CA THR A 4 -9.72 -1.06 8.10
C THR A 4 -8.56 -1.63 7.31
N LEU A 5 -8.02 -2.76 7.74
CA LEU A 5 -7.04 -3.53 6.96
C LEU A 5 -7.74 -4.12 5.72
N PRO A 6 -7.37 -3.75 4.49
CA PRO A 6 -7.95 -4.36 3.30
C PRO A 6 -7.51 -5.82 3.18
N ASP A 7 -8.39 -6.68 2.70
CA ASP A 7 -8.04 -8.06 2.37
C ASP A 7 -6.98 -8.12 1.27
N LEU A 8 -6.15 -9.17 1.29
CA LEU A 8 -5.26 -9.46 0.17
C LEU A 8 -6.11 -9.78 -1.08
N PRO A 9 -5.72 -9.31 -2.28
CA PRO A 9 -6.46 -9.61 -3.51
C PRO A 9 -6.26 -11.05 -4.02
N TYR A 10 -5.50 -11.87 -3.29
CA TYR A 10 -5.17 -13.25 -3.62
C TYR A 10 -4.92 -14.06 -2.33
N GLY A 11 -4.93 -15.39 -2.45
CA GLY A 11 -4.63 -16.30 -1.33
C GLY A 11 -3.17 -16.20 -0.87
N LYS A 12 -2.90 -16.60 0.39
CA LYS A 12 -1.57 -16.47 1.02
C LYS A 12 -0.46 -17.28 0.35
N GLU A 13 -0.80 -18.34 -0.38
CA GLU A 13 0.18 -19.15 -1.13
C GLU A 13 0.28 -18.74 -2.60
N ALA A 14 -0.54 -17.78 -3.06
CA ALA A 14 -0.72 -17.49 -4.49
C ALA A 14 0.52 -16.90 -5.17
N LEU A 15 1.45 -16.34 -4.39
CA LEU A 15 2.68 -15.74 -4.91
C LEU A 15 3.91 -16.64 -4.73
N ALA A 16 3.77 -17.82 -4.15
CA ALA A 16 4.87 -18.76 -4.00
C ALA A 16 5.34 -19.29 -5.38
N PRO A 17 6.65 -19.54 -5.56
CA PRO A 17 7.73 -19.42 -4.58
C PRO A 17 8.35 -18.00 -4.49
N HIS A 18 7.90 -17.05 -5.31
CA HIS A 18 8.52 -15.72 -5.42
C HIS A 18 8.30 -14.86 -4.17
N ILE A 19 7.11 -14.97 -3.55
CA ILE A 19 6.83 -14.44 -2.22
C ILE A 19 6.18 -15.55 -1.40
N SER A 20 6.82 -15.93 -0.29
CA SER A 20 6.32 -16.98 0.58
C SER A 20 5.06 -16.55 1.36
N SER A 21 4.21 -17.50 1.74
CA SER A 21 3.08 -17.22 2.62
C SER A 21 3.50 -16.69 3.98
N LYS A 22 4.62 -17.18 4.53
CA LYS A 22 5.22 -16.63 5.74
C LYS A 22 5.52 -15.13 5.58
N THR A 23 5.99 -14.69 4.41
CA THR A 23 6.17 -13.26 4.13
C THR A 23 4.84 -12.52 4.17
N LEU A 24 3.78 -13.05 3.55
CA LEU A 24 2.47 -12.40 3.58
C LEU A 24 1.83 -12.37 4.98
N ASP A 25 1.99 -13.43 5.78
CA ASP A 25 1.50 -13.49 7.16
C ASP A 25 2.10 -12.40 8.03
N PHE A 26 3.41 -12.16 7.90
CA PHE A 26 4.06 -11.09 8.66
C PHE A 26 3.82 -9.73 8.01
N HIS A 27 3.99 -9.58 6.71
CA HIS A 27 3.99 -8.27 6.05
C HIS A 27 2.58 -7.68 5.93
N HIS A 28 1.56 -8.48 5.56
CA HIS A 28 0.17 -8.03 5.58
C HIS A 28 -0.45 -8.22 6.97
N GLY A 29 -0.39 -9.45 7.52
CA GLY A 29 -1.10 -9.78 8.75
C GLY A 29 -0.56 -9.09 10.02
N LYS A 30 0.72 -8.70 10.06
CA LYS A 30 1.31 -7.98 11.20
C LYS A 30 1.71 -6.55 10.86
N HIS A 31 2.58 -6.32 9.88
CA HIS A 31 3.11 -4.98 9.60
C HIS A 31 2.02 -4.03 9.08
N HIS A 32 1.30 -4.42 8.02
CA HIS A 32 0.21 -3.61 7.49
C HIS A 32 -0.90 -3.39 8.54
N ASN A 33 -1.28 -4.45 9.26
CA ASN A 33 -2.25 -4.35 10.35
C ASN A 33 -1.81 -3.43 11.50
N ALA A 34 -0.52 -3.43 11.84
CA ALA A 34 0.02 -2.53 12.87
C ALA A 34 -0.09 -1.07 12.44
N TYR A 35 0.16 -0.74 11.17
CA TYR A 35 -0.05 0.63 10.67
C TYR A 35 -1.52 1.05 10.76
N VAL A 36 -2.46 0.17 10.40
CA VAL A 36 -3.91 0.43 10.56
C VAL A 36 -4.27 0.67 12.03
N THR A 37 -3.81 -0.22 12.92
CA THR A 37 -4.10 -0.14 14.36
C THR A 37 -3.53 1.14 14.98
N ASN A 38 -2.28 1.47 14.67
CA ASN A 38 -1.63 2.67 15.18
C ASN A 38 -2.26 3.94 14.62
N LEU A 39 -2.59 3.97 13.32
CA LEU A 39 -3.27 5.11 12.71
C LEU A 39 -4.58 5.41 13.42
N ASN A 40 -5.44 4.39 13.61
CA ASN A 40 -6.72 4.58 14.28
C ASN A 40 -6.56 5.14 15.70
N LYS A 41 -5.57 4.67 16.47
CA LYS A 41 -5.26 5.21 17.80
C LYS A 41 -4.80 6.67 17.76
N LEU A 42 -4.00 7.04 16.78
CA LEU A 42 -3.44 8.39 16.68
C LEU A 42 -4.48 9.43 16.21
N ILE A 43 -5.50 9.01 15.46
CA ILE A 43 -6.54 9.92 14.95
C ILE A 43 -7.79 9.94 15.83
N GLU A 44 -7.93 9.03 16.79
CA GLU A 44 -9.09 8.96 17.69
C GLU A 44 -9.31 10.29 18.43
N GLY A 45 -10.56 10.79 18.40
CA GLY A 45 -10.92 12.06 19.03
C GLY A 45 -10.40 13.31 18.32
N THR A 46 -9.70 13.17 17.18
CA THR A 46 -9.21 14.29 16.36
C THR A 46 -10.14 14.59 15.19
N GLU A 47 -9.90 15.72 14.51
CA GLU A 47 -10.55 16.09 13.25
C GLU A 47 -10.29 15.08 12.12
N LEU A 48 -9.27 14.23 12.25
CA LEU A 48 -8.85 13.26 11.23
C LEU A 48 -9.65 11.95 11.29
N ALA A 49 -10.39 11.66 12.38
CA ALA A 49 -11.16 10.41 12.53
C ALA A 49 -12.32 10.26 11.51
N GLY A 50 -12.71 11.35 10.85
CA GLY A 50 -13.73 11.37 9.80
C GLY A 50 -13.18 11.38 8.38
N GLU A 51 -11.87 11.48 8.22
CA GLU A 51 -11.22 11.67 6.92
C GLU A 51 -10.99 10.36 6.17
N THR A 52 -10.85 10.48 4.85
CA THR A 52 -10.33 9.39 4.01
C THR A 52 -8.83 9.20 4.28
N LEU A 53 -8.30 8.02 3.97
CA LEU A 53 -6.87 7.74 4.15
C LEU A 53 -5.99 8.74 3.39
N GLU A 54 -6.30 9.02 2.13
CA GLU A 54 -5.62 10.03 1.31
C GLU A 54 -5.80 11.45 1.87
N GLY A 55 -6.96 11.75 2.45
CA GLY A 55 -7.23 13.00 3.14
C GLY A 55 -6.28 13.20 4.34
N ILE A 56 -6.11 12.17 5.16
CA ILE A 56 -5.18 12.17 6.29
C ILE A 56 -3.75 12.40 5.80
N ILE A 57 -3.31 11.67 4.77
CA ILE A 57 -1.95 11.83 4.20
C ILE A 57 -1.73 13.27 3.75
N LYS A 58 -2.65 13.83 2.94
CA LYS A 58 -2.53 15.19 2.41
C LYS A 58 -2.55 16.26 3.50
N LYS A 59 -3.31 16.06 4.58
CA LYS A 59 -3.39 16.99 5.71
C LYS A 59 -2.18 16.94 6.66
N THR A 60 -1.38 15.87 6.62
CA THR A 60 -0.30 15.64 7.59
C THR A 60 1.12 15.69 6.99
N VAL A 61 1.28 15.60 5.66
CA VAL A 61 2.58 15.49 4.97
C VAL A 61 3.61 16.57 5.30
N ASN A 62 3.18 17.79 5.60
CA ASN A 62 4.08 18.93 5.86
C ASN A 62 4.01 19.43 7.32
N ASP A 63 3.48 18.61 8.24
CA ASP A 63 3.38 18.93 9.66
C ASP A 63 4.28 17.99 10.46
N ALA A 64 5.42 18.51 10.92
CA ALA A 64 6.37 17.75 11.73
C ALA A 64 5.76 17.23 13.05
N GLY A 65 4.77 17.94 13.61
CA GLY A 65 4.02 17.49 14.79
C GLY A 65 3.08 16.32 14.50
N LYS A 66 2.71 16.10 13.23
CA LYS A 66 1.86 15.00 12.77
C LYS A 66 2.63 13.91 12.01
N ALA A 67 3.96 13.90 12.05
CA ALA A 67 4.79 12.92 11.34
C ALA A 67 4.42 11.46 11.68
N GLY A 68 4.07 11.16 12.93
CA GLY A 68 3.60 9.83 13.33
C GLY A 68 2.29 9.42 12.65
N ILE A 69 1.36 10.36 12.48
CA ILE A 69 0.09 10.13 11.77
C ILE A 69 0.37 9.91 10.29
N PHE A 70 1.14 10.82 9.67
CA PHE A 70 1.53 10.73 8.27
C PHE A 70 2.18 9.38 7.95
N ASN A 71 3.16 8.97 8.75
CA ASN A 71 3.89 7.72 8.53
C ASN A 71 2.96 6.51 8.57
N ASN A 72 2.04 6.41 9.53
CA ASN A 72 1.12 5.28 9.58
C ASN A 72 0.11 5.34 8.43
N ALA A 73 -0.46 6.51 8.11
CA ALA A 73 -1.41 6.67 7.00
C ALA A 73 -0.77 6.33 5.64
N ALA A 74 0.41 6.89 5.36
CA ALA A 74 1.15 6.60 4.15
C ALA A 74 1.51 5.11 4.06
N GLN A 75 1.91 4.46 5.16
CA GLN A 75 2.22 3.04 5.13
C GLN A 75 0.98 2.17 4.87
N VAL A 76 -0.20 2.50 5.40
CA VAL A 76 -1.45 1.78 5.03
C VAL A 76 -1.71 1.91 3.52
N TRP A 77 -1.56 3.11 2.97
CA TRP A 77 -1.79 3.35 1.55
C TRP A 77 -0.76 2.61 0.67
N ASN A 78 0.52 2.74 1.00
CA ASN A 78 1.63 2.11 0.29
C ASN A 78 1.49 0.59 0.25
N HIS A 79 1.14 -0.06 1.36
CA HIS A 79 0.98 -1.51 1.40
C HIS A 79 -0.24 -1.95 0.61
N THR A 80 -1.36 -1.25 0.74
CA THR A 80 -2.55 -1.54 -0.06
C THR A 80 -2.24 -1.46 -1.55
N PHE A 81 -1.54 -0.41 -1.99
CA PHE A 81 -1.10 -0.24 -3.37
C PHE A 81 -0.11 -1.34 -3.81
N TYR A 82 0.83 -1.71 -2.94
CA TYR A 82 1.81 -2.77 -3.19
C TYR A 82 1.14 -4.13 -3.46
N TRP A 83 0.16 -4.53 -2.64
CA TRP A 83 -0.56 -5.79 -2.85
C TRP A 83 -1.36 -5.79 -4.15
N GLN A 84 -1.97 -4.65 -4.51
CA GLN A 84 -2.69 -4.50 -5.78
C GLN A 84 -1.77 -4.47 -7.00
N SER A 85 -0.47 -4.22 -6.81
CA SER A 85 0.53 -4.21 -7.88
C SER A 85 1.05 -5.61 -8.23
N MET A 86 0.60 -6.65 -7.51
CA MET A 86 1.01 -8.03 -7.71
C MET A 86 -0.18 -8.93 -7.98
N LYS A 87 0.07 -10.05 -8.66
CA LYS A 87 -0.91 -11.11 -8.91
C LYS A 87 -0.21 -12.46 -9.09
N PRO A 88 -0.88 -13.60 -8.82
CA PRO A 88 -0.39 -14.91 -9.24
C PRO A 88 -0.16 -14.94 -10.75
N ASN A 89 0.93 -15.58 -11.20
CA ASN A 89 1.32 -15.63 -12.61
C ASN A 89 1.42 -14.23 -13.26
N GLY A 90 1.91 -13.25 -12.49
CA GLY A 90 2.24 -11.91 -12.97
C GLY A 90 3.57 -11.85 -13.71
N GLY A 91 4.11 -10.64 -13.86
CA GLY A 91 5.30 -10.39 -14.67
C GLY A 91 5.00 -10.45 -16.16
N GLY A 92 6.06 -10.63 -16.96
CA GLY A 92 6.02 -10.44 -18.41
C GLY A 92 5.95 -8.97 -18.82
N LEU A 93 5.86 -8.73 -20.12
CA LEU A 93 5.79 -7.38 -20.66
C LEU A 93 4.41 -6.75 -20.39
N PRO A 94 4.35 -5.45 -20.05
CA PRO A 94 3.11 -4.71 -20.15
C PRO A 94 2.66 -4.65 -21.62
N THR A 95 1.40 -4.32 -21.84
CA THR A 95 0.84 -4.18 -23.20
C THR A 95 0.16 -2.83 -23.37
N GLY A 96 -0.21 -2.51 -24.61
CA GLY A 96 -0.98 -1.30 -24.92
C GLY A 96 -0.23 -0.01 -24.61
N ASP A 97 -0.94 0.97 -24.07
CA ASP A 97 -0.40 2.33 -23.92
C ASP A 97 0.69 2.46 -22.85
N ILE A 98 0.72 1.54 -21.87
CA ILE A 98 1.81 1.47 -20.89
C ILE A 98 3.12 1.10 -21.59
N LEU A 99 3.13 0.05 -22.41
CA LEU A 99 4.32 -0.37 -23.15
C LEU A 99 4.81 0.74 -24.09
N LYS A 100 3.91 1.37 -24.85
CA LYS A 100 4.26 2.50 -25.73
C LYS A 100 4.94 3.64 -24.98
N LYS A 101 4.44 3.98 -23.79
CA LYS A 101 5.04 5.02 -22.94
C LYS A 101 6.39 4.59 -22.40
N ILE A 102 6.56 3.32 -22.04
CA ILE A 102 7.84 2.79 -21.58
C ILE A 102 8.88 2.90 -22.71
N ASP A 103 8.53 2.43 -23.90
CA ASP A 103 9.42 2.49 -25.07
C ASP A 103 9.81 3.93 -25.41
N ALA A 104 8.84 4.85 -25.39
CA ALA A 104 9.08 6.25 -25.71
C ALA A 104 9.94 7.01 -24.68
N HIS A 105 9.80 6.69 -23.39
CA HIS A 105 10.46 7.45 -22.32
C HIS A 105 11.75 6.81 -21.80
N PHE A 106 11.84 5.49 -21.84
CA PHE A 106 12.98 4.74 -21.28
C PHE A 106 13.81 4.02 -22.36
N GLY A 107 13.34 3.98 -23.62
CA GLY A 107 14.09 3.37 -24.73
C GLY A 107 13.89 1.86 -24.87
N GLY A 108 12.89 1.31 -24.17
CA GLY A 108 12.51 -0.10 -24.20
C GLY A 108 12.33 -0.69 -22.81
N TYR A 109 11.60 -1.79 -22.69
CA TYR A 109 11.35 -2.47 -21.40
C TYR A 109 12.62 -2.99 -20.70
N ASP A 110 13.61 -3.47 -21.46
CA ASP A 110 14.86 -4.01 -20.92
C ASP A 110 15.93 -2.93 -20.65
N LYS A 111 15.62 -1.66 -20.90
CA LYS A 111 16.54 -0.51 -20.79
C LYS A 111 16.31 0.26 -19.51
#